data_AF-A0A2U1IJF7-F1
#
_entry.id   AF-A0A2U1IJF7-F1
#
_cell.length_a   1.000
_cell.length_b   1.000
_cell.length_c   1.000
_cell.angle_alpha   90.00
_cell.angle_beta   90.00
_cell.angle_gamma   90.00
#
_symmetry.space_group_name_H-M   'P 1'
#
loop_
_entity.id
_entity.type
_entity.pdbx_description
1 polymer ?
#
loop_
_entity_poly.entity_id
_entity_poly.type
_entity_poly.pdbx_seq_one_letter_code
_entity_poly.pdbx_strand_id
1 'polypeptide(L)'
;MTSKTPKLHLIQGTKAPDTPTEEVRKRVRAHPKPATMVQCHRCGGREVIETKIGVLMKNGKPTGGTKVLLCVGCLLKGERVVVS
;
A
#
# COMPACT_ATOMS: atom_id res chain seq x y z
N MET A 1 -12.48 47.69 -23.12
CA MET A 1 -13.22 46.49 -22.67
C MET A 1 -12.34 45.71 -21.70
N THR A 2 -12.48 45.97 -20.40
CA THR A 2 -11.71 45.27 -19.36
C THR A 2 -12.26 43.86 -19.14
N SER A 3 -11.55 42.87 -19.67
CA SER A 3 -11.80 41.45 -19.41
C SER A 3 -11.61 41.17 -17.92
N LYS A 4 -12.71 41.09 -17.17
CA LYS A 4 -12.73 40.51 -15.82
C LYS A 4 -12.67 38.99 -15.99
N THR A 5 -11.47 38.44 -16.01
CA THR A 5 -11.30 36.98 -15.95
C THR A 5 -11.81 36.50 -14.59
N PRO A 6 -12.80 35.59 -14.54
CA PRO A 6 -13.30 35.09 -13.25
C PRO A 6 -12.16 34.35 -12.54
N LYS A 7 -11.83 34.80 -11.32
CA LYS A 7 -10.86 34.11 -10.47
C LYS A 7 -11.49 32.80 -10.00
N LEU A 8 -10.85 31.68 -10.32
CA LEU A 8 -11.22 30.37 -9.81
C LEU A 8 -11.10 30.38 -8.28
N HIS A 9 -12.24 30.32 -7.60
CA HIS A 9 -12.29 30.17 -6.15
C HIS A 9 -12.46 28.69 -5.81
N LEU A 10 -11.36 28.02 -5.46
CA LEU A 10 -11.41 26.64 -4.97
C LEU A 10 -11.92 26.66 -3.53
N ILE A 11 -13.10 26.09 -3.31
CA ILE A 11 -13.59 25.80 -1.96
C ILE A 11 -12.91 24.50 -1.52
N GLN A 12 -12.17 24.55 -0.41
CA GLN A 12 -11.63 23.32 0.19
C GLN A 12 -12.82 22.43 0.58
N GLY A 13 -13.03 21.35 -0.18
CA GLY A 13 -14.04 20.36 0.16
C GLY A 13 -13.72 19.72 1.51
N THR A 14 -14.75 19.46 2.31
CA THR A 14 -14.63 18.59 3.48
C THR A 14 -14.20 17.20 3.02
N LYS A 15 -13.26 16.57 3.74
CA LYS A 15 -12.87 15.19 3.45
C LYS A 15 -14.12 14.32 3.47
N ALA A 16 -14.29 13.50 2.43
CA ALA A 16 -15.36 12.51 2.43
C ALA A 16 -15.26 11.69 3.73
N PRO A 17 -16.39 11.45 4.42
CA PRO A 17 -16.39 10.61 5.60
C PRO A 17 -15.82 9.25 5.23
N ASP A 18 -15.03 8.67 6.13
CA ASP A 18 -14.51 7.34 5.89
C ASP A 18 -15.67 6.36 5.71
N THR A 19 -15.53 5.47 4.73
CA THR A 19 -16.40 4.30 4.71
C THR A 19 -16.14 3.45 5.97
N PRO A 20 -17.10 2.65 6.44
CA PRO A 20 -16.88 1.77 7.60
C PRO A 20 -15.62 0.89 7.47
N THR A 21 -15.32 0.46 6.25
CA THR A 21 -14.12 -0.33 5.93
C THR A 21 -12.83 0.47 6.13
N GLU A 22 -12.80 1.74 5.74
CA GLU A 22 -11.61 2.58 5.90
C GLU A 22 -11.36 2.96 7.36
N GLU A 23 -12.42 3.18 8.14
CA GLU A 23 -12.30 3.39 9.58
C GLU A 23 -11.67 2.19 10.28
N VAL A 24 -12.15 0.98 9.97
CA VAL A 24 -11.57 -0.27 10.50
C VAL A 24 -10.10 -0.40 10.10
N ARG A 25 -9.73 -0.08 8.84
CA ARG A 25 -8.33 -0.13 8.39
C ARG A 25 -7.45 0.87 9.11
N LYS A 26 -7.94 2.09 9.37
CA LYS A 26 -7.21 3.10 10.17
C LYS A 26 -6.97 2.59 11.58
N ARG A 27 -8.00 2.02 12.23
CA ARG A 27 -7.89 1.41 13.55
C ARG A 27 -6.88 0.27 13.59
N VAL A 28 -6.95 -0.66 12.62
CA VAL A 28 -6.02 -1.81 12.55
C VAL A 28 -4.58 -1.36 12.35
N ARG A 29 -4.36 -0.33 11.52
CA ARG A 29 -3.02 0.25 11.32
C ARG A 29 -2.48 0.93 12.58
N ALA A 30 -3.34 1.57 13.37
CA ALA A 30 -2.97 2.21 14.62
C ALA A 30 -2.75 1.25 15.80
N HIS A 31 -3.07 -0.05 15.67
CA HIS A 31 -2.81 -1.00 16.76
C HIS A 31 -1.33 -1.04 17.13
N PRO A 32 -1.01 -1.10 18.45
CA PRO A 32 0.36 -1.12 18.91
C PRO A 32 1.12 -2.30 18.29
N LYS A 33 2.38 -2.05 17.95
CA LYS A 33 3.32 -3.03 17.43
C LYS A 33 4.75 -2.61 17.78
N PRO A 34 5.70 -3.55 17.85
CA PRO A 34 7.12 -3.22 17.88
C PRO A 34 7.49 -2.36 16.66
N ALA A 35 8.40 -1.39 16.85
CA ALA A 35 8.80 -0.46 15.78
C ALA A 35 9.38 -1.19 14.55
N THR A 36 10.04 -2.33 14.78
CA THR A 36 10.67 -3.16 13.73
C THR A 36 9.72 -4.18 13.09
N MET A 37 8.47 -4.27 13.56
CA MET A 37 7.49 -5.20 12.99
C MET A 37 6.93 -4.63 11.68
N VAL A 38 7.05 -5.40 10.60
CA VAL A 38 6.51 -5.04 9.29
C VAL A 38 4.99 -4.95 9.35
N GLN A 39 4.42 -3.98 8.62
CA GLN A 39 2.97 -3.83 8.52
C GLN A 39 2.58 -3.27 7.16
N CYS A 40 1.62 -3.92 6.52
CA CYS A 40 1.08 -3.48 5.23
C CYS A 40 0.39 -2.11 5.38
N HIS A 41 0.86 -1.12 4.61
CA HIS A 41 0.29 0.22 4.58
C HIS A 41 -1.14 0.26 4.02
N ARG A 42 -1.56 -0.76 3.25
CA ARG A 42 -2.90 -0.84 2.64
C ARG A 42 -3.94 -1.47 3.57
N CYS A 43 -3.72 -2.71 4.00
CA CYS A 43 -4.72 -3.47 4.77
C CYS A 43 -4.42 -3.56 6.28
N GLY A 44 -3.24 -3.12 6.73
CA GLY A 44 -2.82 -3.21 8.14
C GLY A 44 -2.35 -4.60 8.59
N GLY A 45 -2.37 -5.60 7.71
CA GLY A 45 -1.88 -6.96 7.96
C GLY A 45 -0.37 -7.00 8.24
N ARG A 46 0.06 -8.04 8.96
CA ARG A 46 1.43 -8.20 9.46
C ARG A 46 2.08 -9.50 8.99
N GLU A 47 1.39 -10.23 8.13
CA GLU A 47 1.86 -11.45 7.49
C GLU A 47 2.40 -11.13 6.09
N VAL A 48 3.61 -11.59 5.80
CA VAL A 48 4.30 -11.33 4.53
C VAL A 48 4.92 -12.61 3.95
N ILE A 49 5.04 -12.65 2.62
CA ILE A 49 5.85 -13.62 1.88
C ILE A 49 7.05 -12.87 1.28
N GLU A 50 8.26 -13.39 1.49
CA GLU A 50 9.44 -12.94 0.74
C GLU A 50 9.43 -13.55 -0.66
N THR A 51 9.39 -12.71 -1.68
CA THR A 51 9.48 -13.11 -3.08
C THR A 51 10.74 -12.55 -3.72
N LYS A 52 11.19 -13.15 -4.83
CA LYS A 52 12.29 -12.63 -5.66
C LYS A 52 11.76 -12.25 -7.03
N ILE A 53 11.97 -11.00 -7.45
CA ILE A 53 11.59 -10.51 -8.78
C ILE A 53 12.78 -10.68 -9.73
N GLY A 54 12.54 -11.14 -10.97
CA GLY A 54 13.58 -11.25 -11.99
C GLY A 54 14.55 -12.40 -11.74
N VAL A 55 14.06 -13.52 -11.20
CA VAL A 55 14.85 -14.74 -11.03
C VAL A 55 15.19 -15.32 -12.40
N LEU A 56 16.47 -15.67 -12.59
CA LEU A 56 16.96 -16.35 -13.78
C LEU A 56 17.12 -17.85 -13.48
N MET A 57 16.82 -18.70 -14.46
CA MET A 57 17.15 -20.11 -14.40
C MET A 57 18.50 -20.35 -15.08
N LYS A 58 19.53 -20.70 -14.31
CA LYS A 58 20.87 -21.03 -14.84
C LYS A 58 21.24 -22.44 -14.40
N ASN A 59 21.57 -23.30 -15.36
CA ASN A 59 21.90 -24.71 -15.11
C ASN A 59 20.82 -25.45 -14.28
N GLY A 60 19.54 -25.18 -14.58
CA GLY A 60 18.40 -25.75 -13.86
C GLY A 60 18.17 -25.21 -12.44
N LYS A 61 18.96 -24.23 -11.98
CA LYS A 61 18.83 -23.64 -10.64
C LYS A 61 18.35 -22.18 -10.72
N PRO A 62 17.41 -21.76 -9.85
CA PRO A 62 17.05 -20.35 -9.74
C PRO A 62 18.22 -19.54 -9.17
N THR A 63 18.56 -18.43 -9.80
CA THR A 63 19.68 -17.56 -9.44
C THR A 63 19.29 -16.09 -9.60
N GLY A 64 19.85 -15.24 -8.75
CA GLY A 64 19.64 -13.78 -8.77
C GLY A 64 18.25 -13.36 -8.25
N GLY A 65 17.82 -12.21 -8.75
CA GLY A 65 16.55 -11.57 -8.42
C GLY A 65 16.60 -10.65 -7.19
N THR A 66 15.66 -9.70 -7.14
CA THR A 66 15.54 -8.73 -6.04
C THR A 66 14.52 -9.22 -5.03
N LYS A 67 14.93 -9.35 -3.77
CA LYS A 67 14.04 -9.71 -2.66
C LYS A 67 13.04 -8.58 -2.37
N VAL A 68 11.79 -8.95 -2.17
CA VAL A 68 10.69 -8.05 -1.80
C VAL A 68 9.71 -8.77 -0.89
N LEU A 69 9.23 -8.06 0.13
CA LEU A 69 8.19 -8.55 1.03
C LEU A 69 6.83 -8.17 0.47
N LEU A 70 5.95 -9.15 0.26
CA LEU A 70 4.57 -8.95 -0.18
C LEU A 70 3.61 -9.24 0.96
N CYS A 71 2.56 -8.42 1.11
CA CYS A 71 1.50 -8.69 2.07
C CYS A 71 0.64 -9.89 1.63
N VAL A 72 0.53 -10.93 2.48
CA VAL A 72 -0.23 -12.15 2.17
C VAL A 72 -1.71 -11.85 1.98
N GLY A 73 -2.32 -11.09 2.89
CA GLY A 73 -3.75 -10.78 2.83
C GLY A 73 -4.15 -9.95 1.61
N CYS A 74 -3.25 -9.12 1.08
CA CYS A 74 -3.47 -8.40 -0.18
C CYS A 74 -3.26 -9.32 -1.39
N LEU A 75 -2.21 -10.15 -1.36
CA LEU A 75 -1.91 -11.09 -2.44
C LEU A 75 -3.06 -12.07 -2.69
N LEU A 76 -3.66 -12.61 -1.62
CA LEU A 76 -4.82 -13.52 -1.71
C LEU A 76 -6.08 -12.84 -2.28
N LYS A 77 -6.11 -11.51 -2.32
CA LYS A 77 -7.18 -10.73 -2.96
C LYS A 77 -6.83 -10.30 -4.39
N GLY A 78 -5.71 -10.81 -4.94
CA GLY A 78 -5.22 -10.45 -6.26
C GLY A 78 -4.39 -9.15 -6.30
N GLU A 79 -4.01 -8.61 -5.14
CA GLU A 79 -3.29 -7.33 -5.06
C GLU A 79 -1.81 -7.55 -4.75
N ARG A 80 -0.91 -7.06 -5.62
CA ARG A 80 0.54 -7.08 -5.36
C ARG A 80 0.96 -5.86 -4.53
N VAL A 81 0.90 -5.97 -3.21
CA VAL A 81 1.33 -4.90 -2.28
C VAL A 81 2.68 -5.22 -1.66
N VAL A 82 3.68 -4.39 -1.98
CA VAL A 82 5.02 -4.47 -1.37
C VAL A 82 5.00 -3.77 -0.02
N VAL A 83 5.58 -4.41 0.99
CA VAL A 83 5.74 -3.84 2.32
C VAL A 83 7.20 -3.38 2.47
N SER A 84 7.42 -2.09 2.27
CA SER A 84 8.69 -1.38 2.50
C SER A 84 8.63 -0.59 3.79
#